data_AF-A0A7C2VV87-F1
#
_entry.id   AF-A0A7C2VV87-F1
#
_cell.length_a   1.000
_cell.length_b   1.000
_cell.length_c   1.000
_cell.angle_alpha   90.00
_cell.angle_beta   90.00
_cell.angle_gamma   90.00
#
_symmetry.space_group_name_H-M   'P 1'
#
loop_
_entity.id
_entity.type
_entity.pdbx_description
1 polymer ?
#
loop_
_entity_poly.entity_id
_entity_poly.type
_entity_poly.pdbx_seq_one_letter_code
_entity_poly.pdbx_strand_id
1 'polypeptide(L)' 'MLEKNGFEVEVLDLLVSRYSDEKVVRKVEEYKPDVVGATSVTMNFPKASRILKLAKKAKEDVLTV' A
#
# COMPACT_ATOMS: atom_id res chain seq x y z
N MET A 1 -0.71 -9.70 -13.61
CA MET A 1 0.36 -9.30 -14.55
C MET A 1 1.71 -9.28 -13.86
N LEU A 2 1.84 -8.59 -12.71
CA LEU A 2 3.09 -8.52 -11.93
C LEU A 2 3.66 -9.89 -11.53
N GLU A 3 2.87 -10.75 -10.87
CA GLU A 3 3.32 -12.10 -10.49
C GLU A 3 3.75 -12.94 -11.70
N LYS A 4 3.05 -12.80 -12.83
CA LYS A 4 3.39 -13.49 -14.09
C LYS A 4 4.73 -13.03 -14.69
N ASN A 5 5.21 -11.85 -14.32
CA ASN A 5 6.52 -11.33 -14.71
C ASN A 5 7.59 -11.58 -13.63
N GLY A 6 7.30 -12.41 -12.63
CA GLY A 6 8.26 -12.82 -11.59
C GLY A 6 8.38 -11.86 -10.41
N PHE A 7 7.50 -10.85 -10.30
CA PHE A 7 7.49 -9.96 -9.14
C PHE A 7 6.73 -10.60 -7.98
N GLU A 8 7.29 -10.49 -6.76
CA GLU A 8 6.57 -10.80 -5.54
C GLU A 8 5.53 -9.69 -5.29
N VAL A 9 4.29 -10.08 -5.03
CA VAL A 9 3.18 -9.14 -4.82
C VAL A 9 2.38 -9.57 -3.63
N GLU A 10 2.09 -8.60 -2.76
CA GLU A 10 1.15 -8.79 -1.66
C GLU A 10 -0.01 -7.79 -1.77
N VAL A 11 -1.24 -8.30 -1.62
CA VAL A 11 -2.46 -7.49 -1.68
C VAL A 11 -3.00 -7.23 -0.27
N LEU A 12 -3.03 -5.95 0.12
CA LEU A 12 -3.65 -5.52 1.38
C LEU A 12 -5.08 -5.03 1.13
N ASP A 13 -6.07 -5.91 1.31
CA ASP A 13 -7.49 -5.52 1.24
C ASP A 13 -7.92 -4.77 2.50
N LEU A 14 -8.10 -3.46 2.38
CA LEU A 14 -8.51 -2.56 3.47
C LEU A 14 -10.03 -2.34 3.57
N LEU A 15 -10.81 -2.92 2.66
CA LEU A 15 -12.27 -2.93 2.74
C LEU A 15 -12.71 -4.04 3.68
N VAL A 16 -12.19 -5.26 3.47
CA VAL A 16 -12.54 -6.43 4.29
C VAL A 16 -11.82 -6.40 5.63
N SER A 17 -10.50 -6.13 5.62
CA SER A 17 -9.71 -6.24 6.86
C SER A 17 -9.94 -5.09 7.86
N ARG A 18 -10.74 -4.08 7.49
CA ARG A 18 -10.86 -2.77 8.14
C ARG A 18 -9.54 -1.99 8.18
N TYR A 19 -9.61 -0.76 7.72
CA TYR A 19 -8.47 0.14 7.67
C TYR A 19 -8.03 0.61 9.08
N SER A 20 -6.72 0.54 9.34
CA SER A 20 -6.04 1.30 10.39
C SER A 20 -4.65 1.72 9.91
N ASP A 21 -4.15 2.85 10.41
CA ASP A 21 -2.83 3.38 10.03
C ASP A 21 -1.70 2.42 10.44
N GLU A 22 -1.78 1.90 11.67
CA GLU A 22 -0.85 0.95 12.24
C GLU A 22 -0.70 -0.30 11.37
N LYS A 23 -1.81 -0.81 10.80
CA LYS A 23 -1.76 -1.97 9.92
C LYS A 23 -0.98 -1.69 8.65
N VAL A 24 -1.19 -0.52 8.04
CA VAL A 24 -0.47 -0.13 6.82
C VAL A 24 1.02 0.00 7.13
N VAL A 25 1.38 0.72 8.19
CA VAL A 25 2.78 0.93 8.61
C VAL A 25 3.46 -0.42 8.88
N ARG A 26 2.86 -1.24 9.74
CA ARG A 26 3.37 -2.57 10.09
C ARG A 26 3.57 -3.44 8.85
N LYS A 27 2.62 -3.42 7.91
CA LYS A 27 2.70 -4.22 6.69
C LYS A 27 3.85 -3.77 5.79
N VAL A 28 4.06 -2.47 5.65
CA VAL A 28 5.18 -1.91 4.88
C VAL A 28 6.52 -2.25 5.54
N GLU A 29 6.61 -2.21 6.87
CA GLU A 29 7.83 -2.55 7.62
C GLU A 29 8.17 -4.05 7.57
N GLU A 30 7.16 -4.92 7.66
CA GLU A 30 7.33 -6.37 7.61
C GLU A 30 7.67 -6.87 6.20
N TYR A 31 6.93 -6.41 5.19
CA TYR A 31 7.08 -6.86 3.81
C TYR A 31 8.22 -6.14 3.07
N LYS A 32 8.56 -4.91 3.47
CA LYS A 32 9.62 -4.06 2.88
C LYS A 32 9.49 -3.85 1.36
N PRO A 33 8.29 -3.55 0.82
CA PRO A 33 8.07 -3.45 -0.63
C PRO A 33 8.90 -2.35 -1.28
N ASP A 34 9.32 -2.54 -2.53
CA ASP A 34 9.95 -1.49 -3.33
C ASP A 34 8.91 -0.55 -3.98
N VAL A 35 7.70 -1.07 -4.23
CA VAL A 35 6.59 -0.32 -4.81
C VAL A 35 5.30 -0.58 -4.02
N VAL A 36 4.55 0.47 -3.70
CA VAL A 36 3.23 0.41 -3.07
C VAL A 36 2.23 1.10 -3.98
N GLY A 37 1.28 0.34 -4.51
CA GLY A 37 0.17 0.87 -5.32
C GLY A 37 -1.13 0.94 -4.53
N ALA A 38 -1.96 1.95 -4.81
CA ALA A 38 -3.33 2.01 -4.29
C ALA A 38 -4.36 2.12 -5.43
N THR A 39 -5.30 1.18 -5.48
CA THR A 39 -6.48 1.33 -6.34
C THR A 39 -7.49 2.27 -5.69
N SER A 40 -7.96 3.25 -6.46
CA SER A 40 -8.93 4.22 -5.97
C SER A 40 -10.01 4.52 -7.02
N VAL A 41 -11.19 4.85 -6.52
CA VAL A 41 -12.27 5.50 -7.26
C VAL A 41 -12.38 6.94 -6.76
N THR A 42 -13.06 7.81 -7.51
CA THR A 42 -13.13 9.25 -7.20
C THR A 42 -13.48 9.54 -5.74
N MET A 43 -14.44 8.81 -5.17
CA MET A 43 -14.90 9.01 -3.80
C MET A 43 -13.90 8.60 -2.71
N ASN A 44 -13.00 7.66 -2.99
CA ASN A 44 -12.04 7.15 -2.00
C ASN A 44 -10.61 7.67 -2.21
N PHE A 45 -10.39 8.50 -3.24
CA PHE A 45 -9.07 9.06 -3.57
C PHE A 45 -8.38 9.76 -2.39
N PRO A 46 -9.05 10.60 -1.56
CA PRO A 46 -8.39 11.21 -0.41
C PRO A 46 -7.86 10.18 0.60
N LYS A 47 -8.60 9.09 0.79
CA LYS A 47 -8.20 7.99 1.68
C LYS A 47 -7.04 7.20 1.09
N ALA A 48 -7.07 6.87 -0.19
CA ALA A 48 -5.96 6.21 -0.89
C ALA A 48 -4.68 7.05 -0.83
N SER A 49 -4.76 8.36 -1.09
CA SER A 49 -3.63 9.28 -0.98
C SER A 49 -3.05 9.31 0.45
N ARG A 50 -3.90 9.28 1.49
CA ARG A 50 -3.44 9.20 2.88
C ARG A 50 -2.70 7.89 3.17
N ILE A 51 -3.18 6.76 2.65
CA ILE A 51 -2.53 5.46 2.78
C ILE A 51 -1.15 5.47 2.12
N LEU A 52 -1.02 6.00 0.91
CA LEU A 52 0.28 6.12 0.22
C LEU A 52 1.25 7.02 0.99
N LYS A 53 0.77 8.14 1.56
CA LYS A 53 1.59 8.99 2.43
C LYS A 53 2.05 8.27 3.70
N LEU A 54 1.24 7.39 4.28
CA LEU A 54 1.65 6.56 5.42
C LEU A 54 2.73 5.55 5.00
N ALA A 55 2.59 4.91 3.85
CA ALA A 55 3.61 4.01 3.32
C ALA A 55 4.95 4.73 3.11
N LYS A 56 4.93 5.95 2.55
CA LYS A 56 6.12 6.82 2.43
C LYS A 56 6.76 7.18 3.77
N LYS A 57 5.96 7.39 4.82
CA LYS A 57 6.47 7.64 6.16
C LYS A 57 7.10 6.40 6.81
N ALA A 58 6.57 5.22 6.50
CA ALA A 58 7.09 3.95 7.01
C ALA A 58 8.37 3.50 6.29
N LYS A 59 8.49 3.79 4.98
CA LYS A 59 9.71 3.54 4.18
C LYS A 59 9.92 4.72 3.23
N GLU A 60 10.92 5.57 3.49
CA GLU A 60 11.14 6.81 2.74
C GLU A 60 11.39 6.56 1.24
N ASP A 61 12.14 5.49 0.92
CA ASP A 61 12.56 5.14 -0.43
C ASP A 61 11.51 4.36 -1.25
N VAL A 62 10.34 4.03 -0.67
CA VAL A 62 9.32 3.23 -1.39
C VAL A 62 8.68 4.02 -2.52
N LEU A 63 8.57 3.47 -3.73
CA LEU A 63 7.83 4.12 -4.82
C LEU A 63 6.32 3.97 -4.58
N THR A 64 5.55 5.06 -4.66
CA THR A 64 4.08 5.03 -4.51
C THR A 64 3.36 5.39 -5.79
N VAL A 65 2.33 4.61 -6.18
CA VAL A 65 1.53 4.79 -7.40
C VAL A 65 0.03 4.68 -7.17
#